data_AF-X6D5B7-F1
#
_entry.id   AF-X6D5B7-F1
#
_cell.length_a   1.000
_cell.length_b   1.000
_cell.length_c   1.000
_cell.angle_alpha   90.00
_cell.angle_beta   90.00
_cell.angle_gamma   90.00
#
_symmetry.space_group_name_H-M   'P 1'
#
loop_
_entity.id
_entity.type
_entity.pdbx_description
1 polymer ?
#
loop_
_entity_poly.entity_id
_entity_poly.type
_entity_poly.pdbx_seq_one_letter_code
_entity_poly.pdbx_strand_id
1 'polypeptide(L)'
;MERFMRPIKCKRIIDGKTYNTETATQIGGWTSNEEWWSYGDYLYQTRHGAFFRYNFMDGQNEDDHDTITPLTPDEARQWLEKNMSWDPELIEKLFGEMPEAGSGEVKFTLRMPESLRTRLAAKAEANKQSLNAWMVRCLEGCAGDGDKP
;
A
#
# COMPACT_ATOMS: atom_id res chain seq x y z
N MET A 1 -6.39 3.70 -35.06
CA MET A 1 -5.26 4.48 -34.52
C MET A 1 -4.83 3.80 -33.23
N GLU A 2 -3.74 3.04 -33.26
CA GLU A 2 -3.14 2.50 -32.03
C GLU A 2 -2.66 3.69 -31.19
N ARG A 3 -3.39 3.93 -30.10
CA ARG A 3 -3.08 4.93 -29.08
C ARG A 3 -1.74 4.53 -28.50
N PHE A 4 -0.67 5.26 -28.86
CA PHE A 4 0.66 5.07 -28.29
C PHE A 4 0.59 5.41 -26.79
N MET A 5 0.22 4.41 -25.99
CA MET A 5 0.34 4.47 -24.54
C MET A 5 1.84 4.42 -24.26
N ARG A 6 2.42 5.55 -23.86
CA ARG A 6 3.84 5.63 -23.48
C ARG A 6 4.11 4.49 -22.50
N PRO A 7 5.15 3.66 -22.71
CA PRO A 7 5.51 2.66 -21.72
C PRO A 7 5.94 3.41 -20.45
N ILE A 8 5.15 3.25 -19.38
CA ILE A 8 5.39 3.86 -18.07
C ILE A 8 6.65 3.23 -17.48
N LYS A 9 7.80 3.85 -17.77
CA LYS A 9 9.12 3.42 -17.31
C LYS A 9 9.72 4.52 -16.45
N CYS A 10 9.43 4.47 -15.15
CA CYS A 10 10.00 5.38 -14.18
C CYS A 10 10.64 4.60 -13.04
N LYS A 11 11.89 4.95 -12.76
CA LYS A 11 12.67 4.44 -11.65
C LYS A 11 13.29 5.59 -10.88
N ARG A 12 13.15 5.59 -9.56
CA ARG A 12 13.73 6.58 -8.65
C ARG A 12 14.27 5.91 -7.39
N ILE A 13 15.30 6.51 -6.80
CA ILE A 13 15.80 6.17 -5.47
C ILE A 13 15.40 7.29 -4.54
N ILE A 14 14.62 6.98 -3.50
CA ILE A 14 14.10 7.93 -2.52
C ILE A 14 14.38 7.34 -1.15
N ASP A 15 15.07 8.08 -0.28
CA ASP A 15 15.50 7.64 1.06
C ASP A 15 16.19 6.27 1.08
N GLY A 16 17.07 6.03 0.10
CA GLY A 16 17.80 4.78 -0.06
C GLY A 16 16.96 3.59 -0.54
N LYS A 17 15.67 3.79 -0.84
CA LYS A 17 14.77 2.75 -1.36
C LYS A 17 14.53 2.95 -2.85
N THR A 18 14.51 1.85 -3.60
CA THR A 18 14.25 1.89 -5.05
C THR A 18 12.75 1.71 -5.32
N TYR A 19 12.20 2.61 -6.13
CA TYR A 19 10.84 2.55 -6.66
C TYR A 19 10.93 2.44 -8.18
N ASN A 20 10.26 1.46 -8.77
CA ASN A 20 10.38 1.14 -10.19
C ASN A 20 9.06 0.59 -10.73
N THR A 21 8.45 1.31 -11.68
CA THR A 21 7.18 0.94 -12.31
C THR A 21 7.28 -0.35 -13.13
N GLU A 22 8.46 -0.70 -13.66
CA GLU A 22 8.64 -1.92 -14.47
C GLU A 22 8.66 -3.21 -13.63
N THR A 23 9.04 -3.11 -12.36
CA THR A 23 9.15 -4.28 -11.46
C THR A 23 8.08 -4.31 -10.37
N ALA A 24 7.31 -3.23 -10.24
CA ALA A 24 6.21 -3.12 -9.30
C ALA A 24 4.91 -3.57 -9.96
N THR A 25 3.98 -4.04 -9.15
CA THR A 25 2.62 -4.36 -9.59
C THR A 25 1.81 -3.07 -9.64
N GLN A 26 1.25 -2.73 -10.80
CA GLN A 26 0.26 -1.66 -10.89
C GLN A 26 -1.03 -2.15 -10.21
N ILE A 27 -1.48 -1.42 -9.20
CA ILE A 27 -2.69 -1.73 -8.45
C ILE A 27 -3.91 -1.08 -9.09
N GLY A 28 -3.77 0.19 -9.47
CA GLY A 28 -4.87 1.01 -9.92
C GLY A 28 -4.37 2.29 -10.59
N GLY A 29 -5.22 2.93 -11.38
CA GLY A 29 -4.86 4.17 -12.05
C GLY A 29 -5.64 4.45 -13.31
N TRP A 30 -5.43 5.64 -13.83
CA TRP A 30 -6.10 6.14 -15.03
C TRP A 30 -5.15 7.02 -15.83
N THR A 31 -5.44 7.14 -17.13
CA THR A 31 -4.84 8.14 -18.01
C THR A 31 -5.95 8.97 -18.63
N SER A 32 -5.81 10.29 -18.60
CA SER A 32 -6.55 11.17 -19.48
C SER A 32 -5.64 11.57 -20.63
N ASN A 33 -6.13 11.42 -21.85
CA ASN A 33 -5.44 11.92 -23.04
C ASN A 33 -6.35 12.97 -23.67
N GLU A 34 -5.85 14.18 -23.78
CA GLU A 34 -6.42 15.26 -24.57
C GLU A 34 -5.69 15.36 -25.92
N GLU A 35 -6.15 16.22 -26.82
CA GLU A 35 -5.53 16.40 -28.14
C GLU A 35 -4.03 16.76 -28.09
N TRP A 36 -3.62 17.52 -27.07
CA TRP A 36 -2.29 18.13 -27.00
C TRP A 36 -1.47 17.71 -25.78
N TRP A 37 -2.09 17.02 -24.83
CA TRP A 37 -1.42 16.61 -23.60
C TRP A 37 -2.03 15.32 -23.03
N SER A 38 -1.29 14.65 -22.17
CA SER A 38 -1.75 13.48 -21.44
C SER A 38 -1.30 13.54 -19.99
N TYR A 39 -2.14 13.06 -19.10
CA TYR A 39 -1.86 12.97 -17.68
C TYR A 39 -2.27 11.60 -17.18
N GLY A 40 -1.47 11.02 -16.29
CA GLY A 40 -1.78 9.75 -15.69
C GLY A 40 -1.46 9.72 -14.21
N ASP A 41 -2.29 9.02 -13.44
CA ASP A 41 -2.12 8.85 -12.00
C ASP A 41 -2.35 7.40 -11.62
N TYR A 42 -1.33 6.78 -11.02
CA TYR A 42 -1.26 5.36 -10.77
C TYR A 42 -0.73 5.04 -9.39
N LEU A 43 -1.31 4.02 -8.77
CA LEU A 43 -0.80 3.40 -7.57
C LEU A 43 -0.07 2.10 -7.91
N TYR A 44 1.15 1.96 -7.40
CA TYR A 44 1.97 0.77 -7.55
C TYR A 44 2.32 0.18 -6.19
N GLN A 45 2.51 -1.14 -6.18
CA GLN A 45 3.06 -1.89 -5.06
C GLN A 45 4.33 -2.60 -5.50
N THR A 46 5.44 -2.31 -4.82
CA THR A 46 6.71 -3.02 -5.05
C THR A 46 6.58 -4.50 -4.70
N ARG A 47 7.48 -5.36 -5.20
CA ARG A 47 7.59 -6.79 -4.80
C ARG A 47 7.75 -7.00 -3.29
N HIS A 48 8.19 -5.98 -2.58
CA HIS A 48 8.32 -5.96 -1.12
C HIS A 48 7.17 -5.17 -0.49
N GLY A 49 5.98 -5.08 -1.08
CA GLY A 49 4.79 -4.52 -0.43
C GLY A 49 4.81 -3.03 -0.07
N ALA A 50 5.88 -2.28 -0.40
CA ALA A 50 5.89 -0.83 -0.26
C ALA A 50 5.08 -0.20 -1.40
N PHE A 51 4.28 0.81 -1.08
CA PHE A 51 3.43 1.52 -2.05
C PHE A 51 4.10 2.80 -2.53
N PHE A 52 3.78 3.18 -3.77
CA PHE A 52 4.14 4.48 -4.31
C PHE A 52 3.14 4.89 -5.39
N ARG A 53 2.90 6.20 -5.45
CA ARG A 53 2.14 6.83 -6.52
C ARG A 53 3.10 7.23 -7.63
N TYR A 54 2.73 6.94 -8.86
CA TYR A 54 3.40 7.47 -10.04
C TYR A 54 2.41 8.37 -10.79
N ASN A 55 2.84 9.60 -11.02
CA ASN A 55 2.06 10.60 -11.72
C ASN A 55 2.90 11.23 -12.83
N PHE A 56 2.27 11.46 -13.98
CA PHE A 56 2.93 12.12 -15.10
C PHE A 56 2.01 13.13 -15.79
N MET A 57 2.65 14.09 -16.44
CA MET A 57 2.07 15.03 -17.39
C MET A 57 3.01 15.09 -18.59
N ASP A 58 2.47 14.99 -19.81
CA ASP A 58 3.20 15.11 -21.06
C ASP A 58 2.43 16.05 -22.01
N GLY A 59 3.11 16.93 -22.75
CA GLY A 59 2.52 17.81 -23.77
C GLY A 59 2.07 19.20 -23.27
N GLN A 60 2.38 19.57 -22.02
CA GLN A 60 2.17 20.90 -21.45
C GLN A 60 3.48 21.72 -21.34
N ASN A 61 4.59 21.26 -21.96
CA ASN A 61 5.90 21.91 -21.96
C ASN A 61 6.53 22.01 -20.57
N GLU A 62 6.41 23.17 -19.91
CA GLU A 62 7.07 23.44 -18.62
C GLU A 62 6.47 22.63 -17.47
N ASP A 63 5.22 22.17 -17.63
CA ASP A 63 4.52 21.34 -16.65
C ASP A 63 4.74 19.83 -16.85
N ASP A 64 5.51 19.43 -17.87
CA ASP A 64 5.77 18.01 -18.14
C ASP A 64 6.61 17.39 -17.02
N HIS A 65 6.17 16.24 -16.50
CA HIS A 65 6.86 15.60 -15.39
C HIS A 65 6.59 14.09 -15.28
N ASP A 66 7.48 13.42 -14.56
CA ASP A 66 7.40 12.02 -14.14
C ASP A 66 7.75 11.92 -12.65
N THR A 67 6.73 11.91 -11.80
CA THR A 67 6.86 11.99 -10.34
C THR A 67 6.57 10.65 -9.69
N ILE A 68 7.48 10.20 -8.81
CA ILE A 68 7.26 9.07 -7.90
C ILE A 68 7.17 9.61 -6.48
N THR A 69 6.07 9.31 -5.81
CA THR A 69 5.84 9.66 -4.40
C THR A 69 5.65 8.39 -3.59
N PRO A 70 6.59 8.03 -2.68
CA PRO A 70 6.38 6.94 -1.74
C PRO A 70 5.14 7.19 -0.89
N LEU A 71 4.33 6.15 -0.69
CA LEU A 71 3.14 6.23 0.15
C LEU A 71 3.25 5.24 1.31
N THR A 72 2.75 5.65 2.46
CA THR A 72 2.39 4.74 3.56
C THR A 72 1.21 3.86 3.14
N PRO A 73 0.98 2.72 3.82
CA PRO A 73 -0.19 1.88 3.55
C PRO A 73 -1.51 2.64 3.70
N ASP A 74 -1.61 3.55 4.67
CA ASP A 74 -2.84 4.34 4.88
C ASP A 74 -3.07 5.35 3.73
N GLU A 75 -2.04 6.06 3.30
CA GLU A 75 -2.13 6.97 2.14
C GLU A 75 -2.48 6.22 0.85
N ALA A 76 -1.94 5.01 0.65
CA ALA A 76 -2.27 4.16 -0.48
C ALA A 76 -3.73 3.69 -0.45
N ARG A 77 -4.24 3.33 0.74
CA ARG A 77 -5.65 2.99 0.97
C ARG A 77 -6.55 4.18 0.65
N GLN A 78 -6.27 5.35 1.22
CA GLN A 78 -7.02 6.58 0.96
C GLN A 78 -7.03 6.94 -0.53
N TRP A 79 -5.91 6.75 -1.24
CA TRP A 79 -5.87 6.96 -2.68
C TRP A 79 -6.80 6.00 -3.43
N LEU A 80 -6.85 4.72 -3.06
CA LEU A 80 -7.76 3.75 -3.67
C LEU A 80 -9.23 4.03 -3.32
N GLU A 81 -9.55 4.36 -2.08
CA GLU A 81 -10.92 4.76 -1.68
C GLU A 81 -11.38 5.99 -2.49
N LYS A 82 -10.48 6.95 -2.73
CA LYS A 82 -10.81 8.15 -3.50
C LYS A 82 -11.02 7.89 -5.01
N ASN A 83 -10.17 7.06 -5.62
CA ASN A 83 -10.12 6.91 -7.08
C ASN A 83 -10.78 5.62 -7.59
N MET A 84 -10.94 4.62 -6.72
CA MET A 84 -11.35 3.25 -7.04
C MET A 84 -12.30 2.66 -5.97
N SER A 85 -13.10 3.48 -5.30
CA SER A 85 -14.13 3.00 -4.35
C SER A 85 -15.16 2.07 -4.98
N TRP A 86 -15.29 2.06 -6.31
CA TRP A 86 -16.14 1.14 -7.05
C TRP A 86 -15.59 -0.30 -7.12
N ASP A 87 -14.34 -0.53 -6.70
CA ASP A 87 -13.71 -1.86 -6.60
C ASP A 87 -13.35 -2.19 -5.14
N PRO A 88 -14.35 -2.50 -4.29
CA PRO A 88 -14.11 -2.83 -2.88
C PRO A 88 -13.27 -4.10 -2.73
N GLU A 89 -13.43 -5.10 -3.61
CA GLU A 89 -12.67 -6.35 -3.55
C GLU A 89 -11.16 -6.11 -3.67
N LEU A 90 -10.72 -5.19 -4.52
CA LEU A 90 -9.32 -4.79 -4.63
C LEU A 90 -8.79 -4.17 -3.33
N ILE A 91 -9.55 -3.25 -2.74
CA ILE A 91 -9.20 -2.56 -1.49
C ILE A 91 -9.09 -3.60 -0.37
N GLU A 92 -10.08 -4.47 -0.25
CA GLU A 92 -10.12 -5.49 0.80
C GLU A 92 -9.06 -6.57 0.63
N LYS A 93 -8.71 -6.92 -0.60
CA LYS A 93 -7.59 -7.83 -0.87
C LYS A 93 -6.26 -7.28 -0.39
N LEU A 94 -6.04 -5.96 -0.52
CA LEU A 94 -4.78 -5.32 -0.15
C LEU A 94 -4.71 -4.95 1.32
N PHE A 95 -5.82 -4.45 1.87
CA PHE A 95 -5.89 -3.89 3.22
C PHE A 95 -6.75 -4.70 4.17
N GLY A 96 -7.41 -5.77 3.75
CA GLY A 96 -8.37 -6.57 4.54
C GLY A 96 -9.79 -6.08 4.43
N GLU A 97 -10.74 -6.88 4.93
CA GLU A 97 -12.14 -6.48 5.08
C GLU A 97 -12.23 -5.12 5.74
N MET A 98 -12.97 -4.21 5.11
CA MET A 98 -13.22 -2.90 5.67
C MET A 98 -14.36 -3.01 6.68
N PRO A 99 -14.19 -2.47 7.88
CA PRO A 99 -15.27 -2.50 8.86
C PRO A 99 -16.49 -1.75 8.31
N GLU A 100 -17.67 -2.31 8.55
CA GLU A 100 -18.92 -1.56 8.39
C GLU A 100 -18.84 -0.24 9.17
N ALA A 101 -19.40 0.82 8.58
CA ALA A 101 -19.29 2.17 9.13
C ALA A 101 -19.73 2.20 10.62
N GLY A 102 -18.79 2.53 11.51
CA GLY A 102 -19.02 2.58 12.96
C GLY A 102 -18.41 1.43 13.78
N SER A 103 -17.71 0.47 13.16
CA SER A 103 -16.95 -0.54 13.90
C SER A 103 -15.58 -0.01 14.38
N GLY A 104 -15.19 -0.37 15.61
CA GLY A 104 -14.00 0.17 16.30
C GLY A 104 -12.69 -0.61 16.13
N GLU A 105 -12.67 -1.66 15.31
CA GLU A 105 -11.45 -2.45 15.08
C GLU A 105 -10.59 -1.85 13.96
N VAL A 106 -9.30 -1.64 14.24
CA VAL A 106 -8.32 -1.13 13.28
C VAL A 106 -7.38 -2.27 12.87
N LYS A 107 -7.20 -2.47 11.57
CA LYS A 107 -6.27 -3.48 11.06
C LYS A 107 -4.83 -2.95 11.02
N PHE A 108 -3.89 -3.74 11.55
CA PHE A 108 -2.46 -3.42 11.53
C PHE A 108 -1.67 -4.51 10.80
N THR A 109 -0.87 -4.14 9.78
CA THR A 109 -0.03 -5.09 9.03
C THR A 109 1.42 -5.01 9.50
N LEU A 110 1.92 -6.07 10.12
CA LEU A 110 3.29 -6.17 10.62
C LEU A 110 4.13 -7.10 9.74
N ARG A 111 5.34 -6.65 9.39
CA ARG A 111 6.32 -7.46 8.69
C ARG A 111 7.27 -8.12 9.70
N MET A 112 7.39 -9.43 9.67
CA MET A 112 8.27 -10.17 10.59
C MET A 112 8.89 -11.41 9.93
N PRO A 113 10.06 -11.87 10.42
CA PRO A 113 10.63 -13.14 9.99
C PRO A 113 9.68 -14.31 10.24
N GLU A 114 9.68 -15.30 9.34
CA GLU A 114 8.87 -16.51 9.48
C GLU A 114 9.13 -17.23 10.80
N SER A 115 10.40 -17.29 11.21
CA SER A 115 10.81 -17.89 12.49
C SER A 115 10.19 -17.21 13.72
N LEU A 116 9.85 -15.91 13.66
CA LEU A 116 9.14 -15.22 14.73
C LEU A 116 7.66 -15.58 14.71
N ARG A 117 7.02 -15.56 13.53
CA ARG A 117 5.61 -15.97 13.37
C ARG A 117 5.38 -17.39 13.90
N THR A 118 6.24 -18.33 13.56
CA THR A 118 6.13 -19.73 14.00
C THR A 118 6.25 -19.86 15.52
N ARG A 119 7.19 -19.13 16.15
CA ARG A 119 7.31 -19.11 17.62
C ARG A 119 6.09 -18.48 18.29
N LEU A 120 5.50 -17.44 17.71
CA LEU A 120 4.27 -16.83 18.24
C LEU A 120 3.08 -17.77 18.11
N ALA A 121 2.94 -18.48 16.99
CA ALA A 121 1.88 -19.46 16.77
C ALA A 121 1.97 -20.62 17.77
N ALA A 122 3.16 -21.18 17.99
CA ALA A 122 3.37 -22.23 18.98
C ALA A 122 3.01 -21.78 20.40
N LYS A 123 3.34 -20.53 20.77
CA LYS A 123 2.95 -19.96 22.07
C LYS A 123 1.43 -19.77 22.18
N ALA A 124 0.78 -19.28 21.13
CA ALA A 124 -0.67 -19.09 21.10
C ALA A 124 -1.41 -20.43 21.27
N GLU A 125 -0.97 -21.47 20.56
CA GLU A 125 -1.53 -22.83 20.64
C GLU A 125 -1.35 -23.43 22.05
N ALA A 126 -0.17 -23.28 22.66
CA ALA A 126 0.06 -23.71 24.04
C ALA A 126 -0.88 -23.04 25.06
N ASN A 127 -1.37 -21.83 24.75
CA ASN A 127 -2.33 -21.08 25.57
C ASN A 127 -3.78 -21.29 25.12
N LYS A 128 -4.05 -22.15 24.12
CA LYS A 128 -5.37 -22.40 23.54
C LYS A 128 -6.05 -21.13 23.02
N GLN A 129 -5.27 -20.21 22.48
CA GLN A 129 -5.75 -18.95 21.92
C GLN A 129 -5.45 -18.89 20.42
N SER A 130 -6.24 -18.09 19.69
CA SER A 130 -5.87 -17.72 18.32
C SER A 130 -4.60 -16.87 18.34
N LEU A 131 -3.83 -16.90 17.24
CA LEU A 131 -2.63 -16.06 17.12
C LEU A 131 -2.95 -14.58 17.34
N ASN A 132 -4.08 -14.10 16.81
CA ASN A 132 -4.52 -12.71 16.99
C ASN A 132 -4.79 -12.40 18.47
N ALA A 133 -5.60 -13.21 19.16
CA ALA A 133 -5.93 -13.00 20.56
C ALA A 133 -4.67 -13.03 21.46
N TRP A 134 -3.74 -13.94 21.17
CA TRP A 134 -2.46 -13.99 21.87
C TRP A 134 -1.62 -12.73 21.63
N MET A 135 -1.51 -12.28 20.38
CA MET A 135 -0.76 -11.07 20.03
C MET A 135 -1.36 -9.82 20.65
N VAL A 136 -2.68 -9.63 20.59
CA VAL A 136 -3.37 -8.49 21.21
C VAL A 136 -3.11 -8.47 22.70
N ARG A 137 -3.27 -9.60 23.40
CA ARG A 137 -2.96 -9.69 24.84
C ARG A 137 -1.51 -9.34 25.17
N CYS A 138 -0.56 -9.80 24.35
CA CYS A 138 0.85 -9.44 24.52
C CYS A 138 1.08 -7.93 24.29
N LEU A 139 0.45 -7.35 23.27
CA LEU A 139 0.55 -5.91 22.97
C LEU A 139 -0.09 -5.05 24.06
N GLU A 140 -1.24 -5.45 24.59
CA GLU A 140 -1.90 -4.81 25.74
C GLU A 140 -1.02 -4.87 26.98
N GLY A 141 -0.39 -6.01 27.26
CA GLY A 141 0.58 -6.12 28.35
C GLY A 141 1.77 -5.18 28.17
N CYS A 142 2.32 -5.09 26.96
CA CYS A 142 3.41 -4.14 26.66
C CYS A 142 2.99 -2.67 26.74
N ALA A 143 1.73 -2.35 26.41
CA ALA A 143 1.22 -0.99 26.43
C ALA A 143 0.71 -0.55 27.82
N GLY A 144 0.32 -1.51 28.67
CA GLY A 144 -0.25 -1.27 30.00
C GLY A 144 0.78 -1.10 31.12
N ASP A 145 2.02 -1.57 30.91
CA ASP A 145 3.11 -1.37 31.85
C ASP A 145 3.76 0.00 31.58
N GLY A 146 3.33 1.00 32.36
CA GLY A 146 4.05 2.25 32.49
C GLY A 146 5.49 1.97 32.93
N ASP A 147 6.43 2.36 32.08
CA ASP A 147 7.88 2.27 32.25
C ASP A 147 8.49 0.87 32.06
N LYS A 148 9.08 0.62 30.87
CA LYS A 148 10.54 0.44 30.73
C LYS A 148 11.04 0.19 29.29
N PRO A 149 12.35 0.39 29.06
CA PRO A 149 13.01 1.56 28.46
C PRO A 149 12.98 1.62 26.93
#